data_AF-A0AA39RM14-F1
#
_entry.id   AF-A0AA39RM14-F1
#
_cell.length_a   1.000
_cell.length_b   1.000
_cell.length_c   1.000
_cell.angle_alpha   90.00
_cell.angle_beta   90.00
_cell.angle_gamma   90.00
#
_symmetry.space_group_name_H-M   'P 1'
#
loop_
_entity.id
_entity.type
_entity.pdbx_description
1 polymer ?
#
loop_
_entity_poly.entity_id
_entity_poly.type
_entity_poly.pdbx_seq_one_letter_code
_entity_poly.pdbx_strand_id
1 'polypeptide(L)'
;MPGSQQNQYLHTLLASTRPFLRGELETIDKNLPALVSVLRSVGAGECWHKHGSFLDHLVDIYRILKIWKAPDCVCLCGLFHSAYSNSYVNLAIFDPNTGREVVRGHVGEAAERLIHLFCIVPRQPLIHEDLLFRYTDQELVEHLKLSGISLKNAKEKGFFDGDEAWRKKIRSLLPENGTVVKHIKTDFSDQIFGFQDCLFDNSNGRLEFSGNSFSSLWPGDGKPGLWVNSLSRMGAIYSLIVREEEILIEERKRGGGIGVDEGRDEDLELVIPPVFENCTRVLDANDQILARDLYWEAVCEGSKTGLENQKSCC
;
A
#
# COMPACT_ATOMS: atom_id res chain seq x y z
N MET A 1 -34.56 4.67 -3.84
CA MET A 1 -34.11 4.67 -5.25
C MET A 1 -32.57 4.55 -5.30
N PRO A 2 -32.02 3.34 -5.14
CA PRO A 2 -30.55 3.12 -5.08
C PRO A 2 -29.81 3.47 -6.38
N GLY A 3 -30.49 3.39 -7.54
CA GLY A 3 -29.86 3.59 -8.85
C GLY A 3 -29.42 5.03 -9.17
N SER A 4 -29.97 6.05 -8.51
CA SER A 4 -29.61 7.46 -8.79
C SER A 4 -28.28 7.87 -8.16
N GLN A 5 -28.04 7.49 -6.89
CA GLN A 5 -26.79 7.72 -6.18
C GLN A 5 -25.63 6.92 -6.77
N GLN A 6 -25.87 5.66 -7.15
CA GLN A 6 -24.86 4.82 -7.79
C GLN A 6 -24.41 5.38 -9.14
N ASN A 7 -25.35 5.94 -9.91
CA ASN A 7 -25.04 6.59 -11.19
C ASN A 7 -24.23 7.89 -10.99
N GLN A 8 -24.59 8.71 -10.01
CA GLN A 8 -23.84 9.93 -9.67
C GLN A 8 -22.40 9.62 -9.19
N TYR A 9 -22.23 8.58 -8.38
CA TYR A 9 -20.91 8.11 -7.96
C TYR A 9 -20.05 7.70 -9.15
N LEU A 10 -20.59 6.86 -10.04
CA LEU A 10 -19.88 6.41 -11.24
C LEU A 10 -19.50 7.59 -12.15
N HIS A 11 -20.41 8.54 -12.36
CA HIS A 11 -20.11 9.74 -13.14
C HIS A 11 -18.97 10.57 -12.53
N THR A 12 -18.96 10.73 -11.21
CA THR A 12 -17.91 11.45 -10.48
C THR A 12 -16.57 10.74 -10.60
N LEU A 13 -16.55 9.41 -10.42
CA LEU A 13 -15.34 8.60 -10.55
C LEU A 13 -14.78 8.62 -11.98
N LEU A 14 -15.65 8.55 -12.99
CA LEU A 14 -15.23 8.66 -14.39
C LEU A 14 -14.68 10.06 -14.69
N ALA A 15 -15.27 11.11 -14.12
CA ALA A 15 -14.78 12.46 -14.28
C ALA A 15 -13.38 12.65 -13.68
N SER A 16 -13.09 12.06 -12.51
CA SER A 16 -11.76 12.15 -11.88
C SER A 16 -10.68 11.27 -12.55
N THR A 17 -11.08 10.18 -13.21
CA THR A 17 -10.15 9.22 -13.83
C THR A 17 -9.83 9.52 -15.30
N ARG A 18 -10.77 10.12 -16.04
CA ARG A 18 -10.60 10.44 -17.47
C ARG A 18 -9.32 11.23 -17.80
N PRO A 19 -8.92 12.25 -17.03
CA PRO A 19 -7.65 12.95 -17.27
C PRO A 19 -6.43 12.03 -17.36
N PHE A 20 -6.35 11.03 -16.48
CA PHE A 20 -5.25 10.06 -16.50
C PHE A 20 -5.26 9.21 -17.77
N LEU A 21 -6.45 8.78 -18.22
CA LEU A 21 -6.60 7.98 -19.44
C LEU A 21 -6.26 8.77 -20.70
N ARG A 22 -6.47 10.09 -20.68
CA ARG A 22 -6.17 10.98 -21.80
C ARG A 22 -4.75 11.53 -21.79
N GLY A 23 -4.00 11.33 -20.70
CA GLY A 23 -2.68 11.92 -20.52
C GLY A 23 -2.72 13.44 -20.26
N GLU A 24 -3.86 13.98 -19.82
CA GLU A 24 -4.07 15.40 -19.51
C GLU A 24 -3.53 15.74 -18.10
N LEU A 25 -2.24 15.50 -17.88
CA LEU A 25 -1.59 15.55 -16.55
C LEU A 25 -1.76 16.90 -15.84
N GLU A 26 -1.69 18.00 -16.58
CA GLU A 26 -1.87 19.37 -16.10
C GLU A 26 -3.25 19.65 -15.51
N THR A 27 -4.26 18.87 -15.91
CA THR A 27 -5.63 18.99 -15.37
C THR A 27 -5.79 18.25 -14.04
N ILE A 28 -4.90 17.29 -13.75
CA ILE A 28 -4.84 16.56 -12.48
C ILE A 28 -4.08 17.39 -11.46
N ASP A 29 -2.90 17.88 -11.84
CA ASP A 29 -2.08 18.80 -11.08
C ASP A 29 -1.22 19.62 -12.07
N LYS A 30 -1.26 20.95 -11.93
CA LYS A 30 -0.56 21.89 -12.79
C LYS A 30 0.95 21.65 -12.84
N ASN A 31 1.53 21.12 -11.77
CA ASN A 31 2.96 20.83 -11.65
C ASN A 31 3.34 19.44 -12.18
N LEU A 32 2.37 18.54 -12.36
CA LEU A 32 2.63 17.14 -12.73
C LEU A 32 3.43 16.98 -14.03
N PRO A 33 3.19 17.74 -15.12
CA PRO A 33 4.03 17.65 -16.30
C PRO A 33 5.51 17.98 -16.02
N ALA A 34 5.76 19.00 -15.20
CA ALA A 34 7.12 19.39 -14.82
C ALA A 34 7.78 18.33 -13.94
N LEU A 35 7.06 17.78 -12.96
CA LEU A 35 7.54 16.69 -12.09
C LEU A 35 7.89 15.43 -12.90
N VAL A 36 7.04 15.04 -13.84
CA VAL A 36 7.30 13.92 -14.76
C VAL A 36 8.51 14.21 -15.65
N SER A 37 8.68 15.45 -16.12
CA SER A 37 9.86 15.85 -16.87
C SER A 37 11.14 15.75 -16.03
N VAL A 38 11.07 16.14 -14.75
CA VAL A 38 12.17 15.97 -13.80
C VAL A 38 12.53 14.49 -13.73
N LEU A 39 11.58 13.60 -13.40
CA LEU A 39 11.82 12.16 -13.32
C LEU A 39 12.37 11.54 -14.60
N ARG A 40 11.95 12.01 -15.78
CA ARG A 40 12.54 11.57 -17.05
C ARG A 40 14.00 12.00 -17.18
N SER A 41 14.33 13.23 -16.83
CA SER A 41 15.68 13.80 -17.00
C SER A 41 16.76 13.06 -16.21
N VAL A 42 16.34 12.33 -15.19
CA VAL A 42 17.17 11.53 -14.27
C VAL A 42 17.04 10.03 -14.56
N GLY A 43 16.51 9.66 -15.73
CA GLY A 43 16.54 8.29 -16.25
C GLY A 43 15.38 7.40 -15.85
N ALA A 44 14.36 7.87 -15.11
CA ALA A 44 13.25 7.01 -14.68
C ALA A 44 12.50 6.34 -15.86
N GLY A 45 12.43 7.01 -17.01
CA GLY A 45 11.80 6.49 -18.22
C GLY A 45 12.65 5.47 -18.98
N GLU A 46 13.95 5.39 -18.69
CA GLU A 46 14.90 4.49 -19.37
C GLU A 46 15.06 3.17 -18.60
N CYS A 47 14.72 3.17 -17.32
CA CYS A 47 14.83 2.00 -16.45
C CYS A 47 13.62 1.10 -16.63
N TRP A 48 13.81 -0.09 -17.20
CA TRP A 48 12.77 -1.11 -17.22
C TRP A 48 12.38 -1.50 -15.79
N HIS A 49 11.08 -1.54 -15.53
CA HIS A 49 10.51 -1.86 -14.22
C HIS A 49 9.25 -2.70 -14.39
N LYS A 50 9.46 -4.02 -14.52
CA LYS A 50 8.41 -5.06 -14.54
C LYS A 50 7.52 -5.03 -15.79
N HIS A 51 6.53 -4.13 -15.82
CA HIS A 51 5.50 -4.09 -16.87
C HIS A 51 5.61 -2.85 -17.77
N GLY A 52 6.60 -1.99 -17.51
CA GLY A 52 6.86 -0.76 -18.23
C GLY A 52 8.18 -0.14 -17.79
N SER A 53 8.31 1.17 -17.90
CA SER A 53 9.41 1.91 -17.28
C SER A 53 9.17 2.16 -15.79
N PHE A 54 10.23 2.49 -15.07
CA PHE A 54 10.11 2.90 -13.68
C PHE A 54 9.27 4.18 -13.53
N LEU A 55 9.35 5.08 -14.50
CA LEU A 55 8.46 6.24 -14.58
C LEU A 55 6.98 5.84 -14.65
N ASP A 56 6.63 4.83 -15.45
CA ASP A 56 5.25 4.36 -15.57
C ASP A 56 4.74 3.88 -14.21
N HIS A 57 5.55 3.08 -13.49
CA HIS A 57 5.25 2.65 -12.12
C HIS A 57 5.02 3.83 -11.17
N LEU A 58 5.91 4.82 -11.15
CA LEU A 58 5.79 6.00 -10.29
C LEU A 58 4.50 6.79 -10.58
N VAL A 59 4.18 6.99 -11.86
CA VAL A 59 2.96 7.70 -12.30
C VAL A 59 1.70 6.91 -11.96
N ASP A 60 1.72 5.58 -12.06
CA ASP A 60 0.59 4.72 -11.71
C ASP A 60 0.33 4.71 -10.19
N ILE A 61 1.37 4.71 -9.35
CA ILE A 61 1.20 4.88 -7.90
C ILE A 61 0.60 6.25 -7.57
N TYR A 62 1.12 7.34 -8.15
CA TYR A 62 0.53 8.68 -8.01
C TYR A 62 -0.94 8.69 -8.41
N ARG A 63 -1.27 8.06 -9.54
CA ARG A 63 -2.64 7.93 -10.04
C ARG A 63 -3.54 7.20 -9.05
N ILE A 64 -3.13 6.06 -8.52
CA ILE A 64 -3.91 5.29 -7.54
C ILE A 64 -4.19 6.14 -6.30
N LEU A 65 -3.17 6.81 -5.75
CA LEU A 65 -3.30 7.66 -4.56
C LEU A 65 -4.23 8.85 -4.80
N LYS A 66 -4.13 9.53 -5.96
CA LYS A 66 -5.06 10.61 -6.33
C LYS A 66 -6.49 10.12 -6.49
N ILE A 67 -6.69 8.94 -7.07
CA ILE A 67 -8.04 8.33 -7.22
C ILE A 67 -8.62 7.97 -5.85
N TRP A 68 -7.79 7.48 -4.93
CA TRP A 68 -8.17 7.25 -3.53
C TRP A 68 -8.39 8.54 -2.75
N LYS A 69 -8.04 9.69 -3.32
CA LYS A 69 -8.10 11.02 -2.69
C LYS A 69 -7.17 11.16 -1.48
N ALA A 70 -6.02 10.50 -1.51
CA ALA A 70 -4.98 10.71 -0.51
C ALA A 70 -4.50 12.18 -0.53
N PRO A 71 -3.95 12.70 0.59
CA PRO A 71 -3.36 14.03 0.63
C PRO A 71 -2.31 14.24 -0.47
N ASP A 72 -2.17 15.46 -0.97
CA ASP A 72 -1.25 15.75 -2.07
C ASP A 72 0.20 15.40 -1.72
N CYS A 73 0.63 15.62 -0.48
CA CYS A 73 1.96 15.21 -0.02
C CYS A 73 2.18 13.69 -0.06
N VAL A 74 1.14 12.88 0.20
CA VAL A 74 1.18 11.42 0.10
C VAL A 74 1.20 11.00 -1.37
N CYS A 75 0.41 11.65 -2.22
CA CYS A 75 0.42 11.40 -3.66
C CYS A 75 1.80 11.67 -4.25
N LEU A 76 2.38 12.84 -3.96
CA LEU A 76 3.73 13.22 -4.38
C LEU A 76 4.80 12.30 -3.78
N CYS A 77 4.60 11.83 -2.54
CA CYS A 77 5.42 10.77 -1.97
C CYS A 77 5.37 9.53 -2.85
N GLY A 78 4.19 9.06 -3.25
CA GLY A 78 4.03 7.97 -4.21
C GLY A 78 4.71 8.21 -5.56
N LEU A 79 4.71 9.44 -6.08
CA LEU A 79 5.39 9.77 -7.34
C LEU A 79 6.92 9.73 -7.22
N PHE A 80 7.47 9.98 -6.03
CA PHE A 80 8.91 10.07 -5.77
C PHE A 80 9.39 9.03 -4.74
N HIS A 81 8.63 7.97 -4.45
CA HIS A 81 8.85 7.07 -3.30
C HIS A 81 10.17 6.29 -3.35
N SER A 82 10.97 6.44 -4.38
CA SER A 82 12.33 5.86 -4.43
C SER A 82 13.35 6.84 -5.00
N ALA A 83 13.11 8.15 -4.85
CA ALA A 83 13.96 9.19 -5.39
C ALA A 83 15.43 9.06 -4.95
N TYR A 84 15.68 8.68 -3.69
CA TYR A 84 17.03 8.65 -3.10
C TYR A 84 17.73 7.30 -3.18
N SER A 85 17.32 6.44 -4.11
CA SER A 85 17.46 4.99 -3.94
C SER A 85 16.60 4.49 -2.77
N ASN A 86 15.99 3.35 -2.99
CA ASN A 86 15.56 2.48 -1.91
C ASN A 86 16.51 1.27 -1.88
N SER A 87 16.30 0.31 -0.98
CA SER A 87 17.20 -0.83 -0.80
C SER A 87 17.14 -1.92 -1.90
N TYR A 88 16.38 -1.72 -2.99
CA TYR A 88 16.07 -2.80 -3.96
C TYR A 88 16.65 -2.58 -5.33
N VAL A 89 16.46 -1.36 -5.80
CA VAL A 89 16.85 -0.94 -7.12
C VAL A 89 17.95 0.07 -6.85
N ASN A 90 19.16 -0.24 -7.29
CA ASN A 90 20.24 0.73 -7.45
C ASN A 90 19.91 1.66 -8.64
N LEU A 91 18.67 2.16 -8.65
CA LEU A 91 18.09 3.18 -9.50
C LEU A 91 18.00 4.44 -8.63
N ALA A 92 19.07 4.77 -7.91
CA ALA A 92 19.15 6.05 -7.22
C ALA A 92 19.01 7.14 -8.29
N ILE A 93 17.81 7.68 -8.41
CA ILE A 93 17.52 8.73 -9.37
C ILE A 93 18.20 10.03 -8.92
N PHE A 94 18.26 10.23 -7.60
CA PHE A 94 18.95 11.32 -6.93
C PHE A 94 19.90 10.77 -5.86
N ASP A 95 21.06 11.41 -5.70
CA ASP A 95 21.97 11.13 -4.59
C ASP A 95 21.34 11.57 -3.25
N PRO A 96 21.34 10.74 -2.18
CA PRO A 96 20.69 11.08 -0.90
C PRO A 96 21.23 12.32 -0.20
N ASN A 97 22.52 12.66 -0.40
CA ASN A 97 23.17 13.74 0.34
C ASN A 97 23.02 15.10 -0.37
N THR A 98 22.85 15.09 -1.69
CA THR A 98 22.72 16.29 -2.53
C THR A 98 21.32 16.46 -3.14
N GLY A 99 20.53 15.39 -3.17
CA GLY A 99 19.22 15.34 -3.81
C GLY A 99 18.05 15.80 -2.95
N ARG A 100 18.16 15.82 -1.61
CA ARG A 100 17.01 16.13 -0.74
C ARG A 100 16.49 17.55 -0.91
N GLU A 101 17.37 18.55 -0.93
CA GLU A 101 16.99 19.94 -1.18
C GLU A 101 16.37 20.12 -2.57
N VAL A 102 16.93 19.43 -3.57
CA VAL A 102 16.44 19.47 -4.96
C VAL A 102 15.03 18.90 -5.05
N VAL A 103 14.81 17.70 -4.52
CA VAL A 103 13.49 17.06 -4.49
C VAL A 103 12.52 17.92 -3.67
N ARG A 104 12.92 18.46 -2.51
CA ARG A 104 12.11 19.39 -1.72
C ARG A 104 11.68 20.61 -2.52
N GLY A 105 12.58 21.18 -3.32
CA GLY A 105 12.27 22.30 -4.21
C GLY A 105 11.20 21.98 -5.26
N HIS A 106 11.02 20.71 -5.61
CA HIS A 106 10.00 20.26 -6.55
C HIS A 106 8.68 19.87 -5.88
N VAL A 107 8.71 19.14 -4.76
CA VAL A 107 7.51 18.53 -4.16
C VAL A 107 7.04 19.20 -2.86
N GLY A 108 7.84 20.12 -2.31
CA GLY A 108 7.58 20.76 -1.01
C GLY A 108 8.08 19.93 0.17
N GLU A 109 8.10 20.58 1.35
CA GLU A 109 8.68 20.02 2.57
C GLU A 109 7.95 18.79 3.08
N ALA A 110 6.61 18.83 3.15
CA ALA A 110 5.81 17.72 3.66
C ALA A 110 5.96 16.44 2.82
N ALA A 111 5.91 16.57 1.48
CA ALA A 111 6.09 15.43 0.59
C ALA A 111 7.51 14.87 0.68
N GLU A 112 8.53 15.74 0.71
CA GLU A 112 9.93 15.32 0.81
C GLU A 112 10.21 14.56 2.11
N ARG A 113 9.64 15.01 3.24
CA ARG A 113 9.74 14.29 4.52
C ARG A 113 9.24 12.85 4.40
N LEU A 114 8.07 12.66 3.79
CA LEU A 114 7.49 11.33 3.57
C LEU A 114 8.32 10.48 2.61
N ILE A 115 8.84 11.06 1.52
CA ILE A 115 9.71 10.37 0.56
C ILE A 115 10.96 9.87 1.26
N HIS A 116 11.60 10.72 2.05
CA HIS A 116 12.79 10.36 2.80
C HIS A 116 12.49 9.22 3.78
N LEU A 117 11.45 9.33 4.60
CA LEU A 117 11.03 8.28 5.52
C LEU A 117 10.77 6.96 4.80
N PHE A 118 10.03 6.98 3.69
CA PHE A 118 9.78 5.80 2.89
C PHE A 118 11.09 5.12 2.43
N CYS A 119 12.11 5.89 2.06
CA CYS A 119 13.39 5.36 1.58
C CYS A 119 14.28 4.77 2.70
N ILE A 120 14.11 5.19 3.96
CA ILE A 120 15.00 4.79 5.07
C ILE A 120 14.36 3.86 6.09
N VAL A 121 13.03 3.79 6.13
CA VAL A 121 12.31 2.90 7.04
C VAL A 121 12.59 1.45 6.65
N PRO A 122 12.99 0.57 7.58
CA PRO A 122 13.21 -0.83 7.26
C PRO A 122 11.86 -1.54 7.16
N ARG A 123 11.26 -1.48 5.97
CA ARG A 123 9.87 -1.88 5.76
C ARG A 123 9.64 -3.37 5.98
N GLN A 124 10.59 -4.22 5.58
CA GLN A 124 10.44 -5.66 5.75
C GLN A 124 10.21 -6.06 7.23
N PRO A 125 11.11 -5.76 8.17
CA PRO A 125 10.87 -6.09 9.58
C PRO A 125 9.69 -5.32 10.16
N LEU A 126 9.54 -4.03 9.85
CA LEU A 126 8.43 -3.24 10.40
C LEU A 126 7.05 -3.80 9.97
N ILE A 127 6.87 -4.05 8.68
CA ILE A 127 5.59 -4.50 8.14
C ILE A 127 5.35 -5.97 8.47
N HIS A 128 6.34 -6.84 8.26
CA HIS A 128 6.14 -8.28 8.43
C HIS A 128 6.31 -8.72 9.89
N GLU A 129 7.46 -8.45 10.50
CA GLU A 129 7.80 -8.98 11.83
C GLU A 129 7.07 -8.23 12.95
N ASP A 130 7.10 -6.89 12.92
CA ASP A 130 6.59 -6.05 13.99
C ASP A 130 5.07 -5.83 13.92
N LEU A 131 4.47 -6.02 12.74
CA LEU A 131 3.03 -5.83 12.53
C LEU A 131 2.32 -7.10 12.08
N LEU A 132 2.56 -7.56 10.85
CA LEU A 132 1.76 -8.60 10.22
C LEU A 132 1.78 -9.91 11.00
N PHE A 133 2.97 -10.40 11.35
CA PHE A 133 3.16 -11.67 12.07
C PHE A 133 2.77 -11.59 13.55
N ARG A 134 2.43 -10.39 14.05
CA ARG A 134 1.92 -10.21 15.41
C ARG A 134 0.42 -10.43 15.53
N TYR A 135 -0.27 -10.65 14.41
CA TYR A 135 -1.70 -10.88 14.33
C TYR A 135 -2.06 -12.18 13.61
N THR A 136 -2.97 -12.94 14.21
CA THR A 136 -3.75 -13.98 13.52
C THR A 136 -4.94 -13.37 12.78
N ASP A 137 -5.49 -14.12 11.82
CA ASP A 137 -6.65 -13.66 11.03
C ASP A 137 -7.89 -13.51 11.93
N GLN A 138 -8.05 -14.41 12.90
CA GLN A 138 -9.14 -14.34 13.88
C GLN A 138 -9.04 -13.10 14.77
N GLU A 139 -7.83 -12.78 15.28
CA GLU A 139 -7.60 -11.54 16.04
C GLU A 139 -7.96 -10.30 15.20
N LEU A 140 -7.56 -10.26 13.92
CA LEU A 140 -7.86 -9.11 13.05
C LEU A 140 -9.36 -8.94 12.83
N VAL A 141 -10.08 -10.02 12.53
CA VAL A 141 -11.54 -10.00 12.35
C VAL A 141 -12.24 -9.51 13.63
N GLU A 142 -11.82 -10.02 14.79
CA GLU A 142 -12.38 -9.61 16.08
C GLU A 142 -12.05 -8.15 16.40
N HIS A 143 -10.79 -7.74 16.27
CA HIS A 143 -10.34 -6.39 16.58
C HIS A 143 -10.95 -5.35 15.63
N LEU A 144 -11.18 -5.68 14.36
CA LEU A 144 -11.89 -4.81 13.42
C LEU A 144 -13.34 -4.59 13.85
N LYS A 145 -14.01 -5.62 14.39
CA LYS A 145 -15.36 -5.46 14.92
C LYS A 145 -15.37 -4.59 16.18
N LEU A 146 -14.47 -4.88 17.13
CA LEU A 146 -14.39 -4.14 18.40
C LEU A 146 -13.99 -2.68 18.20
N SER A 147 -12.94 -2.40 17.42
CA SER A 147 -12.50 -1.03 17.14
C SER A 147 -13.56 -0.16 16.46
N GLY A 148 -14.43 -0.74 15.62
CA GLY A 148 -15.57 -0.02 15.06
C GLY A 148 -16.59 0.41 16.12
N ILE A 149 -16.81 -0.42 17.14
CA ILE A 149 -17.68 -0.10 18.28
C ILE A 149 -17.02 0.98 19.15
N SER A 150 -15.72 0.85 19.44
CA SER A 150 -14.94 1.81 20.24
C SER A 150 -14.94 3.19 19.59
N LEU A 151 -14.66 3.28 18.28
CA LEU A 151 -14.67 4.55 17.55
C LEU A 151 -16.05 5.22 17.58
N LYS A 152 -17.12 4.43 17.40
CA LYS A 152 -18.49 4.93 17.50
C LYS A 152 -18.78 5.48 18.91
N ASN A 153 -18.41 4.75 19.96
CA ASN A 153 -18.58 5.20 21.34
C ASN A 153 -17.77 6.46 21.65
N ALA A 154 -16.54 6.58 21.14
CA ALA A 154 -15.71 7.77 21.29
C ALA A 154 -16.40 9.01 20.67
N LYS A 155 -16.81 8.92 19.40
CA LYS A 155 -17.44 10.05 18.67
C LYS A 155 -18.81 10.42 19.22
N GLU A 156 -19.68 9.44 19.50
CA GLU A 156 -21.07 9.71 19.88
C GLU A 156 -21.24 9.97 21.38
N LYS A 157 -20.48 9.27 22.22
CA LYS A 157 -20.68 9.28 23.69
C LYS A 157 -19.52 9.90 24.45
N GLY A 158 -18.37 10.15 23.81
CA GLY A 158 -17.16 10.56 24.51
C GLY A 158 -16.66 9.50 25.49
N PHE A 159 -16.92 8.22 25.21
CA PHE A 159 -16.46 7.11 26.04
C PHE A 159 -15.17 6.53 25.47
N PHE A 160 -14.14 6.48 26.31
CA PHE A 160 -12.81 5.98 25.97
C PHE A 160 -12.41 4.91 26.98
N ASP A 161 -12.18 3.70 26.50
CA ASP A 161 -11.64 2.61 27.30
C ASP A 161 -10.26 2.26 26.74
N GLY A 162 -9.19 2.63 27.46
CA GLY A 162 -7.82 2.31 27.07
C GLY A 162 -7.45 0.86 27.39
N ASP A 163 -8.28 0.15 28.16
CA ASP A 163 -8.01 -1.21 28.61
C ASP A 163 -8.53 -2.29 27.65
N GLU A 164 -9.25 -1.89 26.60
CA GLU A 164 -9.71 -2.77 25.52
C GLU A 164 -8.55 -3.57 24.90
N ALA A 165 -8.73 -4.88 24.76
CA ALA A 165 -7.69 -5.79 24.31
C ALA A 165 -7.09 -5.39 22.95
N TRP A 166 -7.93 -4.94 22.01
CA TRP A 166 -7.48 -4.53 20.69
C TRP A 166 -6.61 -3.26 20.74
N ARG A 167 -6.95 -2.29 21.61
CA ARG A 167 -6.19 -1.06 21.82
C ARG A 167 -4.86 -1.35 22.48
N LYS A 168 -4.85 -2.15 23.54
CA LYS A 168 -3.62 -2.63 24.19
C LYS A 168 -2.70 -3.31 23.20
N LYS A 169 -3.24 -4.18 22.34
CA LYS A 169 -2.46 -4.87 21.31
C LYS A 169 -1.86 -3.87 20.32
N ILE A 170 -2.66 -3.01 19.67
CA ILE A 170 -2.13 -2.10 18.64
C ILE A 170 -1.11 -1.12 19.24
N ARG A 171 -1.38 -0.55 20.43
CA ARG A 171 -0.47 0.35 21.15
C ARG A 171 0.82 -0.33 21.61
N SER A 172 0.81 -1.64 21.83
CA SER A 172 2.03 -2.40 22.15
C SER A 172 2.94 -2.59 20.93
N LEU A 173 2.38 -2.55 19.72
CA LEU A 173 3.11 -2.70 18.46
C LEU A 173 3.51 -1.34 17.88
N LEU A 174 2.61 -0.37 17.95
CA LEU A 174 2.77 1.01 17.52
C LEU A 174 2.39 1.94 18.67
N PRO A 175 3.38 2.31 19.51
CA PRO A 175 3.17 3.25 20.59
C PRO A 175 2.73 4.62 20.07
N GLU A 176 1.97 5.35 20.88
CA GLU A 176 1.46 6.69 20.56
C GLU A 176 2.55 7.70 20.17
N ASN A 177 3.74 7.60 20.79
CA ASN A 177 4.87 8.48 20.50
C ASN A 177 5.73 8.00 19.31
N GLY A 178 5.22 7.06 18.53
CA GLY A 178 5.91 6.44 17.41
C GLY A 178 6.92 5.37 17.82
N THR A 179 7.60 4.83 16.80
CA THR A 179 8.56 3.73 16.95
C THR A 179 9.94 4.18 16.48
N VAL A 180 10.97 3.94 17.30
CA VAL A 180 12.36 4.22 16.92
C VAL A 180 12.95 3.00 16.25
N VAL A 181 13.27 3.12 14.97
CA VAL A 181 13.84 2.00 14.18
C VAL A 181 15.31 2.28 13.88
N LYS A 182 16.17 1.28 14.08
CA LYS A 182 17.58 1.38 13.68
C LYS A 182 17.66 1.39 12.16
N HIS A 183 18.36 2.38 11.62
CA HIS A 183 18.58 2.49 10.18
C HIS A 183 19.29 1.23 9.66
N ILE A 184 18.59 0.44 8.85
CA ILE A 184 19.17 -0.72 8.15
C ILE A 184 18.77 -0.64 6.68
N LYS A 185 19.75 -0.83 5.80
CA LYS A 185 19.54 -0.92 4.35
C LYS A 185 19.05 -2.32 4.02
N THR A 186 17.76 -2.57 4.20
CA THR A 186 17.14 -3.81 3.75
C THR A 186 15.69 -3.58 3.45
N ASP A 187 15.26 -3.98 2.27
CA ASP A 187 13.89 -3.78 1.85
C ASP A 187 13.63 -4.82 0.74
N PHE A 188 12.57 -5.62 0.92
CA PHE A 188 12.02 -6.61 -0.01
C PHE A 188 10.48 -6.43 -0.18
N SER A 189 9.94 -6.75 -1.37
CA SER A 189 8.61 -6.44 -1.95
C SER A 189 8.67 -5.61 -3.24
N ASP A 190 8.71 -6.30 -4.39
CA ASP A 190 7.49 -6.38 -5.20
C ASP A 190 7.52 -7.59 -6.15
N GLN A 191 6.37 -8.27 -6.21
CA GLN A 191 5.97 -9.42 -7.03
C GLN A 191 6.60 -10.79 -6.71
N ILE A 192 5.81 -11.54 -5.95
CA ILE A 192 5.97 -12.97 -5.68
C ILE A 192 5.18 -13.72 -6.75
N PHE A 193 5.87 -14.58 -7.47
CA PHE A 193 5.40 -15.60 -8.39
C PHE A 193 5.58 -16.97 -7.73
N GLY A 194 5.04 -18.02 -8.35
CA GLY A 194 5.05 -19.38 -7.81
C GLY A 194 6.45 -19.88 -7.44
N PHE A 195 7.50 -19.46 -8.16
CA PHE A 195 8.86 -19.85 -7.81
C PHE A 195 9.34 -19.23 -6.48
N GLN A 196 8.89 -18.01 -6.13
CA GLN A 196 9.17 -17.45 -4.80
C GLN A 196 8.34 -18.13 -3.73
N ASP A 197 7.12 -18.61 -4.05
CA ASP A 197 6.38 -19.42 -3.09
C ASP A 197 7.16 -20.70 -2.73
N CYS A 198 7.83 -21.32 -3.71
CA CYS A 198 8.75 -22.43 -3.45
C CYS A 198 10.03 -21.99 -2.71
N LEU A 199 10.60 -20.83 -3.08
CA LEU A 199 11.84 -20.34 -2.46
C LEU A 199 11.66 -20.08 -0.97
N PHE A 200 10.52 -19.51 -0.60
CA PHE A 200 10.22 -19.02 0.74
C PHE A 200 9.31 -19.96 1.56
N ASP A 201 9.09 -21.19 1.10
CA ASP A 201 8.18 -22.17 1.71
C ASP A 201 6.76 -21.62 1.99
N ASN A 202 6.22 -20.85 1.05
CA ASN A 202 4.91 -20.19 1.14
C ASN A 202 3.74 -21.06 0.65
N SER A 203 3.82 -22.39 0.79
CA SER A 203 2.75 -23.29 0.34
C SER A 203 1.44 -23.09 1.12
N ASN A 204 1.52 -22.54 2.33
CA ASN A 204 0.39 -22.16 3.17
C ASN A 204 -0.24 -20.80 2.78
N GLY A 205 0.38 -20.05 1.85
CA GLY A 205 -0.06 -18.74 1.40
C GLY A 205 0.02 -17.61 2.43
N ARG A 206 0.73 -17.80 3.54
CA ARG A 206 0.83 -16.82 4.65
C ARG A 206 1.93 -15.77 4.45
N LEU A 207 2.83 -16.03 3.50
CA LEU A 207 4.00 -15.25 3.16
C LEU A 207 4.87 -14.94 4.38
N GLU A 208 5.30 -16.00 5.06
CA GLU A 208 6.05 -15.92 6.32
C GLU A 208 7.58 -15.90 6.12
N PHE A 209 8.05 -16.11 4.89
CA PHE A 209 9.48 -16.17 4.56
C PHE A 209 10.27 -17.20 5.40
N SER A 210 9.64 -18.34 5.69
CA SER A 210 10.22 -19.40 6.53
C SER A 210 11.25 -20.25 5.80
N GLY A 211 11.21 -20.27 4.46
CA GLY A 211 12.08 -21.07 3.60
C GLY A 211 13.24 -20.30 2.95
N ASN A 212 14.22 -21.07 2.47
CA ASN A 212 15.30 -20.59 1.61
C ASN A 212 15.75 -21.73 0.66
N SER A 213 14.81 -22.23 -0.14
CA SER A 213 15.01 -23.42 -0.96
C SER A 213 15.89 -23.16 -2.19
N PHE A 214 17.10 -23.73 -2.18
CA PHE A 214 18.09 -23.61 -3.27
C PHE A 214 17.69 -24.29 -4.58
N SER A 215 16.64 -25.12 -4.58
CA SER A 215 16.13 -25.80 -5.78
C SER A 215 15.10 -24.97 -6.56
N SER A 216 14.70 -23.81 -6.02
CA SER A 216 13.75 -22.92 -6.68
C SER A 216 14.40 -22.22 -7.86
N LEU A 217 13.84 -22.41 -9.06
CA LEU A 217 14.41 -21.92 -10.31
C LEU A 217 13.62 -20.72 -10.83
N TRP A 218 14.30 -19.60 -11.15
CA TRP A 218 13.69 -18.48 -11.89
C TRP A 218 13.53 -18.83 -13.39
N PRO A 219 12.40 -18.48 -14.06
CA PRO A 219 11.20 -17.81 -13.52
C PRO A 219 10.13 -18.80 -12.97
N GLY A 220 10.44 -20.09 -12.91
CA GLY A 220 9.53 -21.15 -12.49
C GLY A 220 8.40 -21.38 -13.50
N ASP A 221 7.19 -21.65 -12.99
CA ASP A 221 6.00 -21.86 -13.80
C ASP A 221 5.27 -20.55 -14.18
N GLY A 222 5.75 -19.41 -13.67
CA GLY A 222 5.13 -18.10 -13.92
C GLY A 222 3.77 -17.90 -13.25
N LYS A 223 3.35 -18.80 -12.33
CA LYS A 223 2.11 -18.62 -11.58
C LYS A 223 2.12 -17.33 -10.76
N PRO A 224 0.98 -16.64 -10.59
CA PRO A 224 0.85 -15.62 -9.56
C PRO A 224 1.15 -16.21 -8.18
N GLY A 225 1.95 -15.51 -7.39
CA GLY A 225 2.29 -15.95 -6.03
C GLY A 225 1.19 -15.68 -5.00
N LEU A 226 1.35 -16.26 -3.82
CA LEU A 226 0.36 -16.21 -2.74
C LEU A 226 0.63 -15.05 -1.77
N TRP A 227 0.09 -13.87 -2.06
CA TRP A 227 0.29 -12.66 -1.24
C TRP A 227 -0.99 -11.90 -0.91
N VAL A 228 -2.15 -12.32 -1.42
CA VAL A 228 -3.41 -11.57 -1.29
C VAL A 228 -3.96 -11.64 0.14
N ASN A 229 -3.81 -12.78 0.83
CA ASN A 229 -4.09 -12.87 2.28
C ASN A 229 -3.28 -11.82 3.05
N SER A 230 -1.96 -11.75 2.82
CA SER A 230 -1.07 -10.81 3.50
C SER A 230 -1.45 -9.36 3.25
N LEU A 231 -1.81 -8.98 2.02
CA LEU A 231 -2.29 -7.62 1.76
C LEU A 231 -3.62 -7.30 2.44
N SER A 232 -4.56 -8.24 2.48
CA SER A 232 -5.84 -8.04 3.19
C SER A 232 -5.62 -7.83 4.70
N ARG A 233 -4.67 -8.56 5.29
CA ARG A 233 -4.25 -8.40 6.68
C ARG A 233 -3.55 -7.06 6.92
N MET A 234 -2.68 -6.62 6.01
CA MET A 234 -2.08 -5.27 6.07
C MET A 234 -3.15 -4.17 6.04
N GLY A 235 -4.16 -4.31 5.17
CA GLY A 235 -5.33 -3.42 5.16
C GLY A 235 -6.04 -3.41 6.51
N ALA A 236 -6.35 -4.58 7.07
CA ALA A 236 -6.98 -4.70 8.38
C ALA A 236 -6.18 -4.00 9.50
N ILE A 237 -4.86 -4.19 9.55
CA ILE A 237 -3.98 -3.52 10.52
C ILE A 237 -4.01 -2.01 10.31
N TYR A 238 -3.92 -1.53 9.07
CA TYR A 238 -4.02 -0.10 8.77
C TYR A 238 -5.34 0.50 9.26
N SER A 239 -6.47 -0.19 9.07
CA SER A 239 -7.77 0.21 9.63
C SER A 239 -7.76 0.32 11.15
N LEU A 240 -7.05 -0.57 11.87
CA LEU A 240 -6.91 -0.48 13.33
C LEU A 240 -6.09 0.75 13.73
N ILE A 241 -5.01 1.06 13.00
CA ILE A 241 -4.18 2.24 13.22
C ILE A 241 -5.00 3.52 13.05
N VAL A 242 -5.71 3.65 11.92
CA VAL A 242 -6.57 4.81 11.64
C VAL A 242 -7.60 5.03 12.74
N ARG A 243 -8.26 3.95 13.19
CA ARG A 243 -9.29 4.04 14.24
C ARG A 243 -8.68 4.42 15.58
N GLU A 244 -7.52 3.90 15.93
CA GLU A 244 -6.85 4.26 17.18
C GLU A 244 -6.45 5.74 17.18
N GLU A 245 -5.88 6.23 16.06
CA GLU A 245 -5.49 7.63 15.93
C GLU A 245 -6.71 8.56 16.01
N GLU A 246 -7.82 8.20 15.35
CA GLU A 246 -9.07 8.96 15.47
C GLU A 246 -9.60 9.01 16.91
N ILE A 247 -9.49 7.90 17.67
CA ILE A 247 -9.92 7.88 19.07
C ILE A 247 -9.01 8.75 19.93
N LEU A 248 -7.69 8.71 19.74
CA LEU A 248 -6.72 9.55 20.45
C LEU A 248 -6.98 11.04 20.20
N ILE A 249 -7.20 11.42 18.94
CA ILE A 249 -7.53 12.80 18.56
C ILE A 249 -8.86 13.23 19.22
N GLU A 250 -9.88 12.38 19.22
CA GLU A 250 -11.18 12.69 19.83
C GLU A 250 -11.08 12.82 21.36
N GLU A 251 -10.30 11.95 22.01
CA GLU A 251 -10.02 12.00 23.46
C GLU A 251 -9.32 13.31 23.84
N ARG A 252 -8.26 13.68 23.10
CA ARG A 252 -7.52 14.93 23.28
C ARG A 252 -8.41 16.16 23.11
N LYS A 253 -9.21 16.22 22.03
CA LYS A 253 -10.14 17.32 21.76
C LYS A 253 -11.14 17.52 22.89
N ARG A 254 -11.70 16.42 23.43
CA ARG A 254 -12.63 16.48 24.56
C ARG A 254 -11.96 16.83 25.89
N GLY A 255 -10.69 16.47 26.05
CA GLY A 255 -9.85 16.86 27.19
C GLY A 255 -9.43 18.34 27.21
N GLY A 256 -9.88 19.14 26.23
CA GLY A 256 -9.54 20.57 26.14
C GLY A 256 -8.29 20.87 25.33
N GLY A 257 -7.74 19.89 24.60
CA GLY A 257 -6.67 20.11 23.62
C GLY A 257 -7.18 20.98 22.46
N ILE A 258 -6.48 22.09 22.19
CA ILE A 258 -6.83 23.03 21.12
C ILE A 258 -5.85 22.85 19.97
N GLY A 259 -6.39 22.81 18.74
CA GLY A 259 -5.59 22.76 17.52
C GLY A 259 -5.13 21.36 17.11
N VAL A 260 -4.35 21.32 16.03
CA VAL A 260 -3.74 20.12 15.46
C VAL A 260 -2.37 19.92 16.13
N ASP A 261 -2.07 18.70 16.56
CA ASP A 261 -0.73 18.36 17.06
C ASP A 261 0.20 18.04 15.88
N GLU A 262 0.90 19.07 15.39
CA GLU A 262 1.89 18.93 14.31
C GLU A 262 3.08 18.03 14.70
N GLY A 263 3.35 17.84 16.00
CA GLY A 263 4.39 16.93 16.48
C GLY A 263 4.02 15.45 16.28
N ARG A 264 2.76 15.17 15.98
CA ARG A 264 2.20 13.83 15.75
C ARG A 264 1.67 13.62 14.33
N ASP A 265 1.97 14.54 13.42
CA ASP A 265 1.43 14.54 12.05
C ASP A 265 -0.11 14.47 12.02
N GLU A 266 -0.82 15.05 13.00
CA GLU A 266 -2.30 15.05 13.02
C GLU A 266 -2.92 15.85 11.85
N ASP A 267 -2.12 16.67 11.15
CA ASP A 267 -2.48 17.37 9.93
C ASP A 267 -2.53 16.44 8.70
N LEU A 268 -1.94 15.24 8.80
CA LEU A 268 -1.93 14.24 7.74
C LEU A 268 -3.18 13.34 7.81
N GLU A 269 -4.10 13.54 6.86
CA GLU A 269 -5.28 12.68 6.75
C GLU A 269 -4.92 11.24 6.34
N LEU A 270 -5.26 10.27 7.20
CA LEU A 270 -5.10 8.84 6.93
C LEU A 270 -6.29 8.28 6.13
N VAL A 271 -6.16 8.28 4.81
CA VAL A 271 -7.19 7.77 3.91
C VAL A 271 -7.19 6.24 3.87
N ILE A 272 -8.36 5.62 4.05
CA ILE A 272 -8.58 4.18 3.91
C ILE A 272 -8.74 3.81 2.41
N PRO A 273 -7.88 2.95 1.85
CA PRO A 273 -8.03 2.49 0.47
C PRO A 273 -9.33 1.68 0.27
N PRO A 274 -10.01 1.82 -0.88
CA PRO A 274 -11.25 1.12 -1.19
C PRO A 274 -11.02 -0.33 -1.68
N VAL A 275 -10.10 -1.05 -1.05
CA VAL A 275 -9.80 -2.47 -1.33
C VAL A 275 -10.25 -3.32 -0.15
N PHE A 276 -10.55 -4.60 -0.37
CA PHE A 276 -10.95 -5.53 0.70
C PHE A 276 -12.06 -4.97 1.62
N GLU A 277 -13.12 -4.43 1.02
CA GLU A 277 -14.22 -3.77 1.76
C GLU A 277 -13.73 -2.61 2.63
N ASN A 278 -12.98 -1.68 2.04
CA ASN A 278 -12.34 -0.56 2.77
C ASN A 278 -11.43 -1.05 3.91
N CYS A 279 -10.58 -2.02 3.60
CA CYS A 279 -9.61 -2.59 4.51
C CYS A 279 -10.23 -3.22 5.77
N THR A 280 -11.48 -3.70 5.70
CA THR A 280 -12.14 -4.42 6.81
C THR A 280 -12.34 -5.90 6.56
N ARG A 281 -12.03 -6.41 5.36
CA ARG A 281 -12.11 -7.84 5.06
C ARG A 281 -10.73 -8.49 5.09
N VAL A 282 -10.60 -9.51 5.94
CA VAL A 282 -9.46 -10.42 5.94
C VAL A 282 -9.81 -11.61 5.05
N LEU A 283 -9.00 -11.90 4.04
CA LEU A 283 -9.22 -13.00 3.10
C LEU A 283 -8.54 -14.26 3.59
N ASP A 284 -9.20 -15.41 3.54
CA ASP A 284 -8.60 -16.68 3.98
C ASP A 284 -7.46 -17.13 3.06
N ALA A 285 -6.43 -17.75 3.65
CA ALA A 285 -5.25 -18.18 2.92
C ALA A 285 -5.53 -19.38 1.99
N ASN A 286 -6.47 -20.26 2.32
CA ASN A 286 -6.86 -21.36 1.44
C ASN A 286 -7.75 -20.86 0.29
N ASP A 287 -8.65 -19.91 0.57
CA ASP A 287 -9.50 -19.32 -0.47
C ASP A 287 -8.66 -18.67 -1.59
N GLN A 288 -7.57 -17.95 -1.25
CA GLN A 288 -6.68 -17.41 -2.29
C GLN A 288 -5.96 -18.52 -3.07
N ILE A 289 -5.57 -19.62 -2.43
CA ILE A 289 -4.86 -20.75 -3.07
C ILE A 289 -5.78 -21.35 -4.12
N LEU A 290 -7.00 -21.70 -3.71
CA LEU A 290 -8.03 -22.26 -4.59
C LEU A 290 -8.35 -21.30 -5.73
N ALA A 291 -8.57 -20.01 -5.44
CA ALA A 291 -8.87 -19.01 -6.47
C ALA A 291 -7.72 -18.86 -7.49
N ARG A 292 -6.48 -18.80 -7.01
CA ARG A 292 -5.27 -18.68 -7.84
C ARG A 292 -5.07 -19.91 -8.72
N ASP A 293 -5.27 -21.11 -8.18
CA ASP A 293 -5.13 -22.35 -8.93
C ASP A 293 -6.22 -22.53 -9.98
N LEU A 294 -7.48 -22.22 -9.66
CA LEU A 294 -8.58 -22.21 -10.64
C LEU A 294 -8.37 -21.18 -11.75
N TYR A 295 -7.91 -19.98 -11.41
CA TYR A 295 -7.55 -18.96 -12.41
C TYR A 295 -6.43 -19.45 -13.32
N TRP A 296 -5.38 -20.05 -12.73
CA TRP A 296 -4.23 -20.55 -13.50
C TRP A 296 -4.60 -21.70 -14.43
N GLU A 297 -5.45 -22.62 -13.96
CA GLU A 297 -6.03 -23.68 -14.77
C GLU A 297 -6.76 -23.10 -15.98
N ALA A 298 -7.67 -22.15 -15.77
CA ALA A 298 -8.41 -21.52 -16.87
C ALA A 298 -7.49 -20.81 -17.89
N VAL A 299 -6.45 -20.12 -17.43
CA VAL A 299 -5.46 -19.45 -18.31
C VAL A 299 -4.66 -20.48 -19.12
N CYS A 300 -4.23 -21.57 -18.49
CA CYS A 300 -3.46 -22.64 -19.12
C CYS A 300 -4.29 -23.55 -20.04
N GLU A 301 -5.58 -23.72 -19.77
CA GLU A 301 -6.48 -24.53 -20.59
C GLU A 301 -7.04 -23.74 -21.77
N GLY A 302 -7.43 -22.47 -21.56
CA GLY A 302 -7.89 -21.58 -22.64
C GLY A 302 -6.81 -21.32 -23.70
N SER A 303 -5.53 -21.36 -23.30
CA SER A 303 -4.40 -21.28 -24.23
C SER A 303 -4.22 -22.55 -25.08
N LYS A 304 -4.57 -23.73 -24.56
CA LYS A 304 -4.55 -24.99 -25.34
C LYS A 304 -5.64 -25.02 -26.41
N THR A 305 -6.86 -24.60 -26.08
CA THR A 305 -7.98 -24.53 -27.04
C THR A 305 -7.75 -23.49 -28.14
N GLY A 306 -7.10 -22.36 -27.81
CA GLY A 306 -6.72 -21.35 -28.81
C GLY A 306 -5.69 -21.84 -29.83
N LEU A 307 -4.72 -22.65 -29.39
CA LEU A 307 -3.70 -23.28 -30.24
C LEU A 307 -4.26 -24.40 -31.12
N GLU A 308 -5.25 -25.17 -30.65
CA GLU A 308 -5.94 -26.18 -31.45
C GLU A 308 -6.80 -25.55 -32.55
N ASN A 309 -7.48 -24.44 -32.25
CA ASN A 309 -8.30 -23.72 -33.24
C ASN A 309 -7.46 -22.94 -34.29
N GLN A 310 -6.22 -22.55 -33.96
CA GLN A 310 -5.29 -21.99 -34.97
C GLN A 310 -4.77 -23.06 -35.94
N LYS A 311 -4.56 -24.29 -35.47
CA LYS A 311 -4.12 -25.41 -36.32
C LYS A 311 -5.23 -25.91 -37.25
N SER A 312 -6.50 -25.68 -36.93
CA SER A 312 -7.62 -26.01 -37.83
C SER A 312 -7.94 -24.92 -38.85
N CYS A 313 -7.27 -23.76 -38.77
CA CYS A 313 -7.50 -22.61 -39.65
C CYS A 313 -6.39 -22.40 -40.70
N CYS A 314 -5.42 -23.32 -40.77
CA CYS A 314 -4.38 -23.38 -41.82
C CYS A 314 -4.58 -24.62 -42.69
#